data_AF-A0A2T7TXI1-F1
#
_entry.id   AF-A0A2T7TXI1-F1
#
_cell.length_a   1.000
_cell.length_b   1.000
_cell.length_c   1.000
_cell.angle_alpha   90.00
_cell.angle_beta   90.00
_cell.angle_gamma   90.00
#
_symmetry.space_group_name_H-M   'P 1'
#
loop_
_entity.id
_entity.type
_entity.pdbx_description
1 polymer ?
#
loop_
_entity_poly.entity_id
_entity_poly.type
_entity_poly.pdbx_seq_one_letter_code
_entity_poly.pdbx_strand_id
1 'polypeptide(L)'
;MTEEDLAIMRAVERFAATVTIPVLHEPKRDLVDQVGTGTLFDHGGRLLLITARHIFDEINPEDLVIPSTQSRELHGIGPYELHRADNKDIDIAIVELRHPPTIERARAGWRVLTLT
;
A
#
# COMPACT_ATOMS: atom_id res chain seq x y z
N MET A 1 -26.44 15.12 11.82
CA MET A 1 -25.86 14.62 10.56
C MET A 1 -27.00 14.54 9.57
N THR A 2 -26.90 15.32 8.49
CA THR A 2 -27.92 15.45 7.45
C THR A 2 -27.85 14.27 6.46
N GLU A 3 -28.83 14.14 5.57
CA GLU A 3 -28.78 13.16 4.48
C GLU A 3 -27.63 13.46 3.50
N GLU A 4 -27.32 14.74 3.31
CA GLU A 4 -26.17 15.21 2.54
C GLU A 4 -24.84 14.78 3.18
N ASP A 5 -24.69 14.95 4.50
CA ASP A 5 -23.49 14.50 5.24
C ASP A 5 -23.28 12.99 5.04
N LEU A 6 -24.35 12.20 5.11
CA LEU A 6 -24.30 10.75 4.90
C LEU A 6 -23.90 10.39 3.47
N ALA A 7 -24.38 11.12 2.47
CA ALA A 7 -24.03 10.89 1.07
C ALA A 7 -22.55 11.20 0.80
N ILE A 8 -22.03 12.28 1.41
CA ILE A 8 -20.62 12.67 1.33
C ILE A 8 -19.74 11.59 1.95
N MET A 9 -20.04 11.14 3.18
CA MET A 9 -19.24 10.11 3.86
C MET A 9 -19.18 8.82 3.06
N ARG A 10 -20.31 8.37 2.48
CA ARG A 10 -20.32 7.18 1.60
C ARG A 10 -19.48 7.36 0.34
N ALA A 11 -19.44 8.57 -0.22
CA ALA A 11 -18.60 8.86 -1.38
C ALA A 11 -17.11 8.79 -1.01
N VAL A 12 -16.74 9.34 0.15
CA VAL A 12 -15.37 9.27 0.69
C VAL A 12 -14.97 7.82 0.98
N GLU A 13 -15.81 7.04 1.66
CA GLU A 13 -15.56 5.62 1.95
C GLU A 13 -15.36 4.79 0.69
N ARG A 14 -16.22 4.97 -0.32
CA ARG A 14 -16.07 4.28 -1.61
C ARG A 14 -14.76 4.66 -2.29
N PHE A 15 -14.41 5.94 -2.29
CA PHE A 15 -13.15 6.39 -2.87
C PHE A 15 -11.95 5.81 -2.11
N ALA A 16 -11.95 5.88 -0.78
CA ALA A 16 -10.92 5.32 0.09
C ALA A 16 -10.71 3.83 -0.18
N ALA A 17 -11.79 3.06 -0.32
CA ALA A 17 -11.72 1.64 -0.67
C ALA A 17 -11.04 1.38 -2.02
N THR A 18 -11.12 2.32 -2.99
CA THR A 18 -10.43 2.16 -4.28
C THR A 18 -8.93 2.43 -4.23
N VAL A 19 -8.46 3.23 -3.26
CA VAL A 19 -7.05 3.68 -3.16
C VAL A 19 -6.29 3.03 -2.01
N THR A 20 -6.96 2.18 -1.22
CA THR A 20 -6.39 1.50 -0.07
C THR A 20 -5.94 0.10 -0.46
N ILE A 21 -4.68 -0.20 -0.23
CA ILE A 21 -4.07 -1.50 -0.44
C ILE A 21 -3.77 -2.12 0.93
N PRO A 22 -4.24 -3.35 1.21
CA PRO A 22 -3.81 -4.08 2.39
C PRO A 22 -2.31 -4.37 2.31
N VAL A 23 -1.58 -4.05 3.38
CA VAL A 23 -0.19 -4.48 3.56
C VAL A 23 -0.22 -5.66 4.51
N LEU A 24 0.20 -6.82 3.99
CA LEU A 24 0.15 -8.08 4.72
C LEU A 24 1.56 -8.54 5.04
N HIS A 25 1.69 -9.32 6.10
CA HIS A 25 2.93 -9.96 6.52
C HIS A 25 2.75 -11.48 6.45
N GLU A 26 3.62 -12.15 5.69
CA GLU A 26 3.64 -13.60 5.52
C GLU A 26 5.02 -14.17 5.88
N PRO A 27 5.37 -14.28 7.17
CA PRO A 27 6.70 -14.76 7.60
C PRO A 27 6.89 -16.26 7.32
N LYS A 28 5.79 -16.99 7.13
CA LYS A 28 5.74 -18.40 6.75
C LYS A 28 4.52 -18.60 5.86
N ARG A 29 4.67 -19.49 4.87
CA ARG A 29 3.58 -19.89 3.99
C ARG A 29 2.34 -20.27 4.79
N ASP A 30 1.19 -19.74 4.40
CA ASP A 30 -0.13 -19.96 5.00
C ASP A 30 -0.36 -19.29 6.38
N LEU A 31 0.58 -18.48 6.88
CA LEU A 31 0.38 -17.60 8.03
C LEU A 31 0.43 -16.15 7.59
N VAL A 32 -0.73 -15.53 7.45
CA VAL A 32 -0.88 -14.18 6.90
C VAL A 32 -1.59 -13.30 7.91
N ASP A 33 -1.00 -12.15 8.22
CA ASP A 33 -1.60 -11.13 9.05
C ASP A 33 -1.63 -9.78 8.32
N GLN A 34 -2.65 -8.97 8.57
CA GLN A 34 -2.71 -7.62 8.06
C GLN A 34 -2.02 -6.67 9.03
N VAL A 35 -0.91 -6.10 8.59
CA VAL A 35 -0.07 -5.24 9.42
C VAL A 35 -0.30 -3.76 9.16
N GLY A 36 -1.04 -3.45 8.09
CA GLY A 36 -1.51 -2.10 7.83
C GLY A 36 -2.18 -1.94 6.48
N THR A 37 -2.15 -0.71 6.00
CA THR A 37 -2.63 -0.32 4.68
C THR A 37 -1.68 0.68 4.06
N GLY A 38 -1.70 0.79 2.74
CA GLY A 38 -1.01 1.85 2.04
C GLY A 38 -1.77 2.33 0.81
N THR A 39 -1.23 3.34 0.16
CA THR A 39 -1.77 3.90 -1.07
C THR A 39 -0.66 4.01 -2.11
N LEU A 40 -0.97 3.64 -3.36
CA LEU A 40 -0.02 3.80 -4.45
C LEU A 40 -0.09 5.20 -5.04
N PHE A 41 1.09 5.77 -5.25
CA PHE A 41 1.31 7.02 -5.92
C PHE A 41 2.23 6.86 -7.12
N ASP A 42 1.90 7.55 -8.20
CA ASP A 42 2.81 7.80 -9.32
C ASP A 42 3.40 9.21 -9.18
N HIS A 43 4.72 9.29 -9.22
CA HIS A 43 5.44 10.56 -9.29
C HIS A 43 6.69 10.42 -10.15
N GLY A 44 6.77 11.17 -11.25
CA GLY A 44 7.93 11.14 -12.15
C GLY A 44 8.20 9.76 -12.75
N GLY A 45 7.17 8.93 -12.98
CA GLY A 45 7.32 7.57 -13.50
C GLY A 45 7.74 6.53 -12.44
N ARG A 46 7.92 6.95 -11.19
CA ARG A 46 8.20 6.06 -10.05
C ARG A 46 6.90 5.64 -9.41
N LEU A 47 6.77 4.36 -9.06
CA LEU A 47 5.62 3.84 -8.33
C LEU A 47 5.97 3.73 -6.84
N LEU A 48 5.23 4.46 -6.02
CA LEU A 48 5.49 4.64 -4.59
C LEU A 48 4.33 4.08 -3.78
N LEU A 49 4.58 3.16 -2.86
CA LEU A 49 3.61 2.76 -1.83
C LEU A 49 3.86 3.60 -0.57
N ILE A 50 2.91 4.45 -0.21
CA ILE A 50 2.95 5.22 1.03
C ILE A 50 2.20 4.46 2.11
N THR A 51 2.83 4.26 3.27
CA THR A 51 2.26 3.51 4.40
C THR A 51 2.87 3.99 5.72
N ALA A 52 2.52 3.34 6.83
CA ALA A 52 3.03 3.69 8.15
C ALA A 52 4.50 3.27 8.32
N ARG A 53 5.29 4.08 9.02
CA ARG A 53 6.71 3.83 9.28
C ARG A 53 6.89 2.65 10.22
N HIS A 54 6.05 2.54 11.25
CA HIS A 54 6.20 1.52 12.30
C HIS A 54 6.10 0.08 11.79
N ILE A 55 5.44 -0.18 10.65
CA ILE A 55 5.42 -1.50 10.00
C ILE A 55 6.85 -2.02 9.79
N PHE A 56 7.78 -1.15 9.41
CA PHE A 56 9.18 -1.48 9.12
C PHE A 56 10.10 -1.43 10.34
N ASP A 57 9.57 -1.14 11.52
CA ASP A 57 10.32 -1.21 12.78
C ASP A 57 10.24 -2.64 13.40
N GLU A 58 9.20 -3.41 13.06
CA GLU A 58 8.93 -4.74 13.63
C GLU A 58 9.02 -5.88 12.61
N ILE A 59 8.84 -5.60 11.31
CA ILE A 59 8.71 -6.61 10.26
C ILE A 59 9.85 -6.49 9.24
N ASN A 60 10.40 -7.63 8.84
CA ASN A 60 11.33 -7.69 7.72
C ASN A 60 10.56 -7.37 6.43
N PRO A 61 10.98 -6.37 5.64
CA PRO A 61 10.20 -5.97 4.47
C PRO A 61 10.11 -7.05 3.38
N GLU A 62 11.02 -8.04 3.39
CA GLU A 62 10.99 -9.19 2.48
C GLU A 62 9.78 -10.11 2.72
N ASP A 63 9.23 -10.10 3.94
CA ASP A 63 8.06 -10.88 4.34
C ASP A 63 6.75 -10.12 4.05
N LEU A 64 6.82 -8.91 3.46
CA LEU A 64 5.66 -8.11 3.10
C LEU A 64 5.09 -8.55 1.76
N VAL A 65 3.78 -8.77 1.75
CA VAL A 65 3.03 -9.18 0.57
C VAL A 65 1.80 -8.30 0.38
N ILE A 66 1.41 -8.14 -0.88
CA ILE A 66 0.22 -7.40 -1.32
C ILE A 66 -0.71 -8.41 -2.00
N PRO A 67 -2.02 -8.41 -1.67
CA PRO A 67 -2.96 -9.30 -2.32
C PRO A 67 -3.20 -8.90 -3.79
N SER A 68 -3.47 -9.90 -4.62
CA SER A 68 -4.04 -9.69 -5.95
C SER A 68 -5.50 -9.24 -5.84
N THR A 69 -5.94 -8.31 -6.71
CA THR A 69 -7.36 -7.98 -6.84
C THR A 69 -8.12 -8.93 -7.76
N GLN A 70 -7.41 -9.82 -8.47
CA GLN A 70 -7.96 -10.72 -9.48
C GLN A 70 -7.96 -12.20 -9.04
N SER A 71 -7.15 -12.56 -8.05
CA SER A 71 -6.96 -13.93 -7.57
C SER A 71 -6.84 -13.97 -6.05
N ARG A 72 -6.64 -15.16 -5.48
CA ARG A 72 -6.33 -15.34 -4.04
C ARG A 72 -4.82 -15.33 -3.76
N GLU A 73 -4.01 -14.96 -4.75
CA GLU A 73 -2.56 -14.97 -4.61
C GLU A 73 -2.07 -13.75 -3.84
N LEU A 74 -1.00 -13.98 -3.08
CA LEU A 74 -0.22 -12.93 -2.44
C LEU A 74 1.07 -12.74 -3.22
N HIS A 75 1.44 -11.48 -3.40
CA HIS A 75 2.63 -11.11 -4.14
C HIS A 75 3.56 -10.32 -3.24
N GLY A 76 4.79 -10.81 -3.06
CA GLY A 76 5.84 -10.02 -2.44
C GLY A 76 6.07 -8.70 -3.17
N ILE A 77 6.47 -7.68 -2.42
CA ILE A 77 6.77 -6.35 -2.98
C ILE A 77 8.00 -6.36 -3.89
N GLY A 78 8.84 -7.41 -3.81
CA GLY A 78 10.07 -7.55 -4.60
C GLY A 78 11.11 -6.47 -4.24
N PRO A 79 12.18 -6.29 -5.05
CA PRO A 79 13.16 -5.22 -4.83
C PRO A 79 12.52 -3.84 -4.68
N TYR A 80 12.90 -3.13 -3.62
CA TYR A 80 12.37 -1.82 -3.26
C TYR A 80 13.48 -0.86 -2.78
N GLU A 81 13.17 0.43 -2.74
CA GLU A 81 13.88 1.43 -1.93
C GLU A 81 12.93 1.96 -0.85
N LEU A 82 13.40 2.03 0.40
CA LEU A 82 12.60 2.46 1.54
C LEU A 82 13.10 3.81 2.02
N HIS A 83 12.22 4.82 1.96
CA HIS A 83 12.44 6.13 2.55
C HIS A 83 11.58 6.26 3.81
N ARG A 84 12.21 6.61 4.92
CA ARG A 84 11.54 6.92 6.19
C ARG A 84 11.84 8.37 6.56
N ALA A 85 10.90 9.04 7.20
CA ALA A 85 11.18 10.34 7.78
C ALA A 85 12.26 10.21 8.87
N ASP A 86 13.21 11.15 8.90
CA ASP A 86 14.24 11.20 9.96
C ASP A 86 13.61 11.51 11.32
N ASN A 87 12.54 12.32 11.32
CA ASN A 87 11.74 12.57 12.51
C ASN A 87 10.83 11.38 12.81
N LYS A 88 11.07 10.69 13.92
CA LYS A 88 10.30 9.52 14.36
C LYS A 88 8.84 9.83 14.73
N ASP A 89 8.51 11.09 15.01
CA ASP A 89 7.13 11.51 15.26
C ASP A 89 6.28 11.48 13.97
N ILE A 90 6.93 11.41 12.80
CA ILE A 90 6.27 11.26 11.50
C ILE A 90 6.20 9.77 11.17
N ASP A 91 5.03 9.17 11.37
CA ASP A 91 4.77 7.76 11.10
C ASP A 91 4.45 7.50 9.61
N ILE A 92 5.36 7.92 8.74
CA ILE A 92 5.24 7.77 7.28
C ILE A 92 6.48 7.09 6.71
N ALA A 93 6.25 6.08 5.87
CA ALA A 93 7.25 5.44 5.03
C ALA A 93 6.81 5.43 3.57
N ILE A 94 7.78 5.56 2.68
CA ILE A 94 7.62 5.47 1.23
C ILE A 94 8.42 4.27 0.76
N VAL A 95 7.74 3.29 0.18
CA VAL A 95 8.35 2.15 -0.50
C VAL A 95 8.31 2.41 -1.99
N GLU A 96 9.45 2.74 -2.60
CA GLU A 96 9.57 2.77 -4.05
C GLU A 96 9.66 1.34 -4.57
N LEU A 97 8.67 0.94 -5.37
CA LEU A 97 8.67 -0.34 -6.07
C LEU A 97 9.58 -0.23 -7.29
N ARG A 98 10.62 -1.07 -7.38
CA ARG A 98 11.61 -1.04 -8.47
C ARG A 98 11.53 -2.25 -9.40
N HIS A 99 10.81 -3.28 -9.00
CA HIS A 99 10.71 -4.52 -9.76
C HIS A 99 9.59 -4.42 -10.82
N PRO A 100 9.91 -4.44 -12.14
CA PRO A 100 8.91 -4.21 -13.20
C PRO A 100 7.69 -5.12 -13.12
N PRO A 101 7.82 -6.45 -12.89
CA PRO A 101 6.66 -7.32 -12.72
C PRO A 101 5.76 -6.92 -11.55
N THR A 102 6.33 -6.42 -10.44
CA THR A 102 5.54 -5.93 -9.31
C THR A 102 4.80 -4.65 -9.67
N ILE A 103 5.47 -3.71 -10.36
CA ILE A 103 4.89 -2.45 -10.82
C ILE A 103 3.72 -2.71 -11.78
N GLU A 104 3.90 -3.62 -12.75
CA GLU A 104 2.86 -4.01 -13.70
C GLU A 104 1.63 -4.59 -13.00
N ARG A 105 1.83 -5.57 -12.10
CA ARG A 105 0.73 -6.15 -11.31
C ARG A 105 0.02 -5.10 -10.46
N ALA A 106 0.78 -4.24 -9.78
CA ALA A 106 0.22 -3.18 -8.94
C ALA A 106 -0.66 -2.22 -9.75
N ARG A 107 -0.20 -1.78 -10.92
CA ARG A 107 -0.96 -0.89 -11.82
C ARG A 107 -2.18 -1.56 -12.46
N ALA A 108 -2.11 -2.86 -12.73
CA ALA A 108 -3.24 -3.61 -13.29
C ALA A 108 -4.33 -3.90 -12.26
N GLY A 109 -3.95 -4.05 -10.98
CA GLY A 109 -4.85 -4.47 -9.92
C GLY A 109 -5.41 -3.34 -9.05
N TRP A 110 -4.64 -2.27 -8.86
CA TRP A 110 -4.93 -1.23 -7.87
C TRP A 110 -5.01 0.16 -8.48
N ARG A 111 -5.79 1.05 -7.86
CA ARG A 111 -5.82 2.45 -8.25
C ARG A 111 -4.54 3.14 -7.80
N VAL A 112 -3.88 3.81 -8.74
CA VAL A 112 -2.70 4.63 -8.49
C VAL A 112 -3.10 6.10 -8.52
N LEU A 113 -2.73 6.85 -7.50
CA LEU A 113 -2.94 8.30 -7.44
C LEU A 113 -1.75 9.01 -8.08
N THR A 114 -2.01 10.00 -8.92
CA THR A 114 -0.94 10.80 -9.53
C THR A 114 -0.82 12.13 -8.80
N LEU A 115 0.39 12.48 -8.38
CA LEU A 115 0.72 13.82 -7.89
C LEU A 115 1.22 14.63 -9.09
N THR A 116 0.34 15.48 -9.63
CA THR A 116 0.65 16.45 -10.70
C THR A 116 1.28 17.72 -10.15
#